data_AF-A0A0Q7KF72-F1
#
_entry.id   AF-A0A0Q7KF72-F1
#
_cell.length_a   1.000
_cell.length_b   1.000
_cell.length_c   1.000
_cell.angle_alpha   90.00
_cell.angle_beta   90.00
_cell.angle_gamma   90.00
#
_symmetry.space_group_name_H-M   'P 1'
#
loop_
_entity.id
_entity.type
_entity.pdbx_description
1 polymer ?
#
loop_
_entity_poly.entity_id
_entity_poly.type
_entity_poly.pdbx_seq_one_letter_code
_entity_poly.pdbx_strand_id
1 'polypeptide(L)'
;MTGTRTSRSGTAVAWVLYVLQVLGSALLALLAITSVFMTDSCGSVSAADEPAVCDTSYFGTVLFGYWIALAVLLVLVPIAIVRSSRRGQAAWVRALGGLVLAGALTVLFVVLMVR
;
A
#
# COMPACT_ATOMS: atom_id res chain seq x y z
N MET A 1 30.49 -18.23 18.08
CA MET A 1 30.12 -16.80 18.22
C MET A 1 29.65 -16.20 16.88
N THR A 2 28.62 -16.75 16.24
CA THR A 2 28.16 -16.36 14.89
C THR A 2 26.79 -15.68 14.85
N GLY A 3 26.04 -15.69 15.95
CA GLY A 3 24.64 -15.22 15.99
C GLY A 3 24.43 -13.70 15.94
N THR A 4 25.45 -12.90 16.23
CA THR A 4 25.31 -11.43 16.30
C THR A 4 25.34 -10.76 14.92
N ARG A 5 26.11 -11.31 13.96
CA ARG A 5 26.18 -10.77 12.58
C ARG A 5 24.90 -11.01 11.78
N THR A 6 24.33 -12.22 11.87
CA THR A 6 23.09 -12.59 11.17
C THR A 6 21.87 -11.80 11.68
N SER A 7 21.78 -11.55 12.98
CA SER A 7 20.73 -10.72 13.58
C SER A 7 20.80 -9.24 13.15
N ARG A 8 22.01 -8.65 13.10
CA ARG A 8 22.21 -7.27 12.59
C ARG A 8 21.87 -7.14 11.11
N SER A 9 22.28 -8.11 10.28
CA SER A 9 21.99 -8.14 8.84
C SER A 9 20.49 -8.24 8.56
N GLY A 10 19.76 -9.11 9.27
CA GLY A 10 18.31 -9.27 9.09
C GLY A 10 17.49 -8.02 9.46
N THR A 11 17.97 -7.22 10.40
CA THR A 11 17.33 -5.94 10.75
C THR A 11 17.63 -4.86 9.71
N ALA A 12 18.86 -4.79 9.19
CA ALA A 12 19.21 -3.86 8.10
C ALA A 12 18.38 -4.13 6.83
N VAL A 13 18.22 -5.39 6.45
CA VAL A 13 17.38 -5.80 5.31
C VAL A 13 15.91 -5.38 5.53
N ALA A 14 15.38 -5.52 6.74
CA ALA A 14 14.01 -5.09 7.04
C ALA A 14 13.79 -3.58 6.83
N TRP A 15 14.77 -2.74 7.19
CA TRP A 15 14.71 -1.31 6.96
C TRP A 15 14.86 -0.94 5.48
N VAL A 16 15.72 -1.63 4.73
CA VAL A 16 15.82 -1.45 3.28
C VAL A 16 14.50 -1.77 2.60
N LEU A 17 13.88 -2.91 2.96
CA LEU A 17 12.56 -3.28 2.44
C LEU A 17 11.48 -2.26 2.81
N TYR A 18 11.54 -1.70 4.02
CA TYR A 18 10.63 -0.63 4.43
C TYR A 18 10.84 0.65 3.62
N VAL A 19 12.08 1.05 3.33
CA VAL A 19 12.35 2.21 2.46
C VAL A 19 11.79 1.97 1.05
N LEU A 20 11.97 0.78 0.49
CA LEU A 20 11.37 0.40 -0.79
C LEU A 20 9.84 0.44 -0.73
N GLN A 21 9.24 0.01 0.38
CA GLN A 21 7.80 0.09 0.59
C GLN A 21 7.32 1.54 0.66
N VAL A 22 8.03 2.44 1.34
CA VAL A 22 7.70 3.87 1.41
C VAL A 22 7.74 4.47 0.00
N LEU A 23 8.81 4.23 -0.75
CA LEU A 23 8.94 4.71 -2.14
C LEU A 23 7.86 4.14 -3.05
N GLY A 24 7.57 2.83 -2.94
CA GLY A 24 6.50 2.19 -3.68
C GLY A 24 5.12 2.75 -3.33
N SER A 25 4.83 2.95 -2.04
CA SER A 25 3.56 3.52 -1.58
C SER A 25 3.39 4.97 -2.04
N ALA A 26 4.48 5.76 -2.06
CA ALA A 26 4.47 7.12 -2.58
C ALA A 26 4.18 7.14 -4.09
N LEU A 27 4.85 6.28 -4.87
CA LEU A 27 4.59 6.15 -6.31
C LEU A 27 3.14 5.72 -6.57
N LEU A 28 2.64 4.75 -5.81
CA LEU A 28 1.26 4.27 -5.94
C LEU A 28 0.22 5.33 -5.55
N ALA A 29 0.49 6.13 -4.52
CA ALA A 29 -0.35 7.25 -4.16
C ALA A 29 -0.37 8.32 -5.26
N LEU A 30 0.79 8.62 -5.87
CA LEU A 30 0.90 9.53 -7.01
C LEU A 30 0.12 9.02 -8.23
N LEU A 31 0.22 7.74 -8.55
CA LEU A 31 -0.57 7.12 -9.62
C LEU A 31 -2.07 7.12 -9.30
N ALA A 32 -2.45 6.99 -8.03
CA ALA A 32 -3.85 7.10 -7.65
C ALA A 32 -4.41 8.52 -7.88
N ILE A 33 -3.59 9.57 -7.79
CA ILE A 33 -4.02 10.95 -8.15
C ILE A 33 -4.43 11.03 -9.62
N THR A 34 -3.71 10.34 -10.53
CA THR A 34 -4.04 10.42 -11.96
C THR A 34 -5.39 9.79 -12.29
N SER A 35 -5.93 8.94 -11.43
CA SER A 35 -7.29 8.39 -11.58
C SER A 35 -8.39 9.46 -11.50
N VAL A 36 -8.13 10.61 -10.86
CA VAL A 36 -9.08 11.73 -10.79
C VAL A 36 -9.40 12.25 -12.20
N PHE A 37 -8.41 12.31 -13.09
CA PHE A 37 -8.62 12.77 -14.46
C PHE A 37 -9.42 11.77 -15.32
N MET A 38 -9.57 10.52 -14.90
CA MET A 38 -10.42 9.56 -15.61
C MET A 38 -11.92 9.81 -15.37
N THR A 39 -12.27 10.48 -14.27
CA THR A 39 -13.67 10.82 -13.95
C THR A 39 -14.26 11.90 -14.87
N ASP A 40 -13.42 12.74 -15.49
CA ASP A 40 -13.85 13.79 -16.43
C ASP A 40 -14.35 13.22 -17.78
N SER A 41 -14.07 11.94 -18.08
CA SER A 41 -14.51 11.28 -19.32
C SER A 41 -15.86 10.58 -19.21
N CYS A 42 -16.52 10.70 -18.05
CA CYS A 42 -17.86 10.14 -17.81
C CYS A 42 -18.91 10.97 -18.57
N GLY A 43 -19.04 10.69 -19.88
CA GLY A 43 -20.15 11.18 -20.70
C GLY A 43 -21.49 10.56 -20.29
N SER A 44 -22.58 10.88 -21.00
CA SER A 44 -23.96 10.43 -20.69
C SER A 44 -24.19 8.93 -20.97
N VAL A 45 -23.39 8.06 -20.37
CA VAL A 45 -23.55 6.61 -20.42
C VAL A 45 -24.77 6.22 -19.56
N SER A 46 -25.46 5.16 -19.95
CA SER A 46 -26.65 4.68 -19.27
C SER A 46 -26.29 4.18 -17.86
N ALA A 47 -27.04 4.60 -16.84
CA ALA A 47 -26.79 4.29 -15.42
C ALA A 47 -26.71 2.80 -15.04
N ALA A 48 -26.95 1.87 -15.97
CA ALA A 48 -26.87 0.42 -15.76
C ALA A 48 -25.47 -0.17 -16.04
N ASP A 49 -24.63 0.52 -16.83
CA ASP A 49 -23.26 0.10 -17.20
C ASP A 49 -22.22 1.19 -16.88
N GLU A 50 -22.58 2.13 -16.01
CA GLU A 50 -21.72 3.25 -15.65
C GLU A 50 -20.61 2.76 -14.69
N PRO A 51 -19.33 2.84 -15.08
CA PRO A 51 -18.24 2.33 -14.26
C PRO A 51 -18.14 3.15 -12.96
N ALA A 52 -17.80 2.50 -11.84
CA ALA A 52 -17.87 3.13 -10.52
C ALA A 52 -16.94 4.35 -10.32
N VAL A 53 -15.97 4.55 -11.22
CA VAL A 53 -15.19 5.80 -11.32
C VAL A 53 -16.04 7.03 -11.61
N CYS A 54 -17.22 6.88 -12.20
CA CYS A 54 -18.10 7.99 -12.55
C CYS A 54 -19.01 8.43 -11.39
N ASP A 55 -19.24 7.57 -10.40
CA ASP A 55 -19.83 7.98 -9.13
C ASP A 55 -18.77 8.70 -8.29
N THR A 56 -18.74 10.03 -8.39
CA THR A 56 -17.80 10.90 -7.67
C THR A 56 -17.79 10.69 -6.15
N SER A 57 -18.92 10.29 -5.55
CA SER A 57 -19.02 10.04 -4.11
C SER A 57 -18.39 8.71 -3.71
N TYR A 58 -18.62 7.67 -4.50
CA TYR A 58 -18.00 6.36 -4.32
C TYR A 58 -16.50 6.40 -4.64
N PHE A 59 -16.13 6.96 -5.80
CA PHE A 59 -14.73 7.18 -6.20
C PHE A 59 -13.94 7.91 -5.11
N GLY A 60 -14.48 9.02 -4.60
CA GLY A 60 -13.84 9.79 -3.53
C GLY A 60 -13.63 8.94 -2.27
N THR A 61 -14.66 8.20 -1.85
CA THR A 61 -14.58 7.33 -0.67
C THR A 61 -13.54 6.22 -0.83
N VAL A 62 -13.48 5.57 -2.00
CA VAL A 62 -12.50 4.52 -2.31
C VAL A 62 -11.08 5.08 -2.38
N LEU A 63 -10.90 6.24 -3.00
CA LEU A 63 -9.59 6.92 -3.11
C LEU A 63 -9.06 7.34 -1.73
N PHE A 64 -9.87 8.01 -0.92
CA PHE A 64 -9.48 8.40 0.43
C PHE A 64 -9.23 7.17 1.31
N GLY A 65 -10.07 6.13 1.22
CA GLY A 65 -9.89 4.87 1.93
C GLY A 65 -8.56 4.19 1.57
N TYR A 66 -8.21 4.17 0.29
CA TYR A 66 -6.94 3.63 -0.19
C TYR A 66 -5.73 4.40 0.37
N TRP A 67 -5.77 5.74 0.38
CA TRP A 67 -4.70 6.56 0.95
C TRP A 67 -4.53 6.36 2.45
N ILE A 68 -5.65 6.30 3.18
CA ILE A 68 -5.63 6.00 4.62
C ILE A 68 -5.03 4.62 4.86
N ALA A 69 -5.42 3.62 4.07
CA ALA A 69 -4.88 2.26 4.20
C ALA A 69 -3.36 2.23 3.98
N LEU A 70 -2.85 2.91 2.95
CA LEU A 70 -1.40 3.07 2.73
C LEU A 70 -0.72 3.76 3.91
N ALA A 71 -1.28 4.87 4.42
CA ALA A 71 -0.72 5.59 5.57
C ALA A 71 -0.66 4.71 6.83
N VAL A 72 -1.73 3.96 7.12
CA VAL A 72 -1.77 3.01 8.24
C VAL A 72 -0.71 1.92 8.06
N LEU A 73 -0.53 1.41 6.85
CA LEU A 73 0.48 0.42 6.52
C LEU A 73 1.90 0.93 6.81
N LEU A 74 2.19 2.19 6.47
CA LEU A 74 3.46 2.85 6.75
C LEU A 74 3.74 3.00 8.25
N VAL A 75 2.71 3.07 9.10
CA VAL A 75 2.87 3.12 10.56
C VAL A 75 3.01 1.72 11.16
N LEU A 76 2.22 0.75 10.69
CA LEU A 76 2.20 -0.60 11.26
C LEU A 76 3.48 -1.39 10.97
N VAL A 77 4.06 -1.24 9.78
CA VAL A 77 5.28 -1.97 9.39
C VAL A 77 6.49 -1.65 10.28
N PRO A 78 6.88 -0.38 10.54
CA PRO A 78 8.00 -0.08 11.42
C PRO A 78 7.74 -0.53 12.86
N ILE A 79 6.50 -0.43 13.37
CA ILE A 79 6.13 -0.99 14.67
C ILE A 79 6.38 -2.50 14.69
N ALA A 80 5.97 -3.21 13.64
CA ALA A 80 6.14 -4.65 13.51
C ALA A 80 7.62 -5.04 13.40
N ILE A 81 8.44 -4.28 12.66
CA ILE A 81 9.90 -4.44 12.56
C ILE A 81 10.51 -4.29 13.96
N VAL A 82 10.27 -3.18 14.65
CA VAL A 82 10.83 -2.93 16.00
C VAL A 82 10.44 -4.02 16.99
N ARG A 83 9.16 -4.42 17.02
CA ARG A 83 8.67 -5.48 17.92
C ARG A 83 9.32 -6.83 17.63
N SER A 84 9.58 -7.13 16.37
CA SER A 84 10.21 -8.38 15.95
C SER A 84 11.72 -8.44 16.23
N SER A 85 12.42 -7.32 15.99
CA SER A 85 13.84 -7.19 16.33
C SER A 85 14.06 -7.33 17.83
N ARG A 86 13.17 -6.78 18.68
CA ARG A 86 13.23 -6.96 20.14
C ARG A 86 13.01 -8.40 20.60
N ARG A 87 12.30 -9.22 19.81
CA ARG A 87 12.01 -10.63 20.10
C ARG A 87 13.01 -11.61 19.49
N GLY A 88 14.08 -11.11 18.84
CA GLY A 88 15.06 -11.95 18.14
C GLY A 88 14.47 -12.68 16.93
N GLN A 89 13.31 -12.24 16.43
CA GLN A 89 12.66 -12.83 15.26
C GLN A 89 13.14 -12.17 13.96
N ALA A 90 12.97 -12.88 12.85
CA ALA A 90 13.28 -12.40 11.52
C ALA A 90 12.40 -11.19 11.12
N ALA A 91 12.90 -9.97 11.37
CA ALA A 91 12.18 -8.73 11.10
C ALA A 91 11.89 -8.48 9.61
N TRP A 92 12.72 -9.02 8.72
CA TRP A 92 12.58 -8.88 7.27
C TRP A 92 11.28 -9.48 6.72
N VAL A 93 10.76 -10.55 7.34
CA VAL A 93 9.49 -11.19 6.92
C VAL A 93 8.31 -10.24 7.10
N ARG A 94 8.32 -9.42 8.15
CA ARG A 94 7.27 -8.43 8.41
C ARG A 94 7.34 -7.25 7.43
N ALA A 95 8.54 -6.81 7.08
CA ALA A 95 8.73 -5.79 6.05
C ALA A 95 8.26 -6.30 4.67
N LEU A 96 8.59 -7.54 4.33
CA LEU A 96 8.09 -8.20 3.11
C LEU A 96 6.56 -8.29 3.10
N GLY A 97 5.96 -8.67 4.22
CA GLY A 97 4.50 -8.70 4.38
C GLY A 97 3.83 -7.34 4.15
N GLY A 98 4.46 -6.26 4.63
CA GLY A 98 4.02 -4.90 4.32
C GLY A 98 4.01 -4.59 2.83
N LEU A 99 5.06 -5.00 2.11
CA LEU A 99 5.20 -4.78 0.67
C LEU A 99 4.15 -5.57 -0.14
N VAL A 100 3.91 -6.83 0.24
CA VAL A 100 2.85 -7.66 -0.37
C VAL A 100 1.47 -7.07 -0.10
N LEU A 101 1.21 -6.61 1.12
CA LEU A 101 -0.08 -6.02 1.48
C LEU A 101 -0.33 -4.69 0.76
N ALA A 102 0.70 -3.88 0.52
CA ALA A 102 0.60 -2.68 -0.32
C ALA A 102 0.18 -3.05 -1.77
N GLY A 103 0.80 -4.09 -2.34
CA GLY A 103 0.42 -4.61 -3.65
C GLY A 103 -1.03 -5.10 -3.69
N ALA A 104 -1.46 -5.88 -2.69
CA ALA A 104 -2.84 -6.36 -2.59
C ALA A 104 -3.87 -5.22 -2.48
N LEU A 105 -3.58 -4.19 -1.67
CA LEU A 105 -4.42 -2.99 -1.57
C LEU A 105 -4.54 -2.26 -2.91
N THR A 106 -3.45 -2.21 -3.68
CA THR A 106 -3.45 -1.59 -5.02
C THR A 106 -4.33 -2.37 -5.98
N VAL A 107 -4.22 -3.70 -6.01
CA VAL A 107 -5.06 -4.55 -6.86
C VAL A 107 -6.53 -4.37 -6.48
N LEU A 108 -6.85 -4.37 -5.19
CA LEU A 108 -8.21 -4.14 -4.71
C LEU A 108 -8.73 -2.76 -5.14
N PHE A 109 -7.92 -1.70 -5.00
CA PHE A 109 -8.27 -0.36 -5.45
C PHE A 109 -8.61 -0.35 -6.95
N VAL A 110 -7.77 -0.94 -7.80
CA VAL A 110 -8.03 -1.02 -9.25
C VAL A 110 -9.32 -1.79 -9.54
N VAL A 111 -9.53 -2.94 -8.90
CA VAL A 111 -10.74 -3.76 -9.11
C VAL A 111 -12.01 -3.02 -8.70
N LEU A 112 -11.98 -2.28 -7.57
CA LEU A 112 -13.12 -1.51 -7.09
C LEU A 112 -13.45 -0.29 -7.95
N MET A 113 -12.50 0.17 -8.77
CA MET A 113 -12.65 1.34 -9.64
C MET A 113 -13.09 0.94 -11.06
N VAL A 114 -12.74 -0.28 -11.49
CA VAL A 114 -13.11 -0.82 -12.81
C VAL A 114 -14.48 -1.51 -12.79
N ARG A 115 -14.86 -2.10 -11.66
CA ARG A 115 -16.22 -2.66 -11.46
C ARG A 115 -17.20 -1.58 -11.09
#